data_AF-A0A1F6H655-F1
#
_entry.id   AF-A0A1F6H655-F1
#
_cell.length_a   1.000
_cell.length_b   1.000
_cell.length_c   1.000
_cell.angle_alpha   90.00
_cell.angle_beta   90.00
_cell.angle_gamma   90.00
#
_symmetry.space_group_name_H-M   'P 1'
#
loop_
_entity.id
_entity.type
_entity.pdbx_description
1 polymer ?
#
loop_
_entity_poly.entity_id
_entity_poly.type
_entity_poly.pdbx_seq_one_letter_code
_entity_poly.pdbx_strand_id
1 'polypeptide(L)'
;MNSKILNPIVALAGLLIIFMITIFGFDLAKNLKTYSALNSERAKIQSQIKTWQSITEKFKGYKDGYLQLAVLEYRLGEFEKSKTYLDKALYLDPTYKEALELQKKLKNY
;
A
#
# COMPACT_ATOMS: atom_id res chain seq x y z
N MET A 1 -25.74 -19.72 55.72
CA MET A 1 -25.27 -18.86 54.61
C MET A 1 -24.24 -19.64 53.83
N ASN A 2 -24.65 -20.34 52.76
CA ASN A 2 -23.79 -21.28 52.03
C ASN A 2 -23.06 -20.50 50.92
N SER A 3 -21.93 -19.87 51.23
CA SER A 3 -21.10 -19.24 50.20
C SER A 3 -20.46 -20.36 49.37
N LYS A 4 -21.06 -20.68 48.22
CA LYS A 4 -20.47 -21.57 47.22
C LYS A 4 -19.15 -20.95 46.76
N ILE A 5 -18.04 -21.34 47.38
CA ILE A 5 -16.70 -20.99 46.95
C ILE A 5 -16.55 -21.53 45.53
N LEU A 6 -16.28 -20.63 44.57
CA LEU A 6 -16.10 -21.01 43.18
C LEU A 6 -14.91 -21.97 43.07
N ASN A 7 -15.08 -23.09 42.38
CA ASN A 7 -14.00 -24.07 42.20
C ASN A 7 -12.78 -23.38 41.57
N PRO A 8 -11.57 -23.49 42.15
CA PRO A 8 -10.38 -22.83 41.64
C PRO A 8 -10.08 -23.15 40.17
N ILE A 9 -10.45 -24.34 39.70
CA ILE A 9 -10.31 -24.74 38.28
C ILE A 9 -11.20 -23.87 37.38
N VAL A 10 -12.42 -23.57 37.82
CA VAL A 10 -13.36 -22.72 37.08
C VAL A 10 -12.87 -21.27 37.04
N ALA A 11 -12.32 -20.78 38.15
CA ALA A 11 -11.72 -19.45 38.22
C ALA A 11 -10.52 -19.31 37.25
N LEU A 12 -9.65 -20.32 37.20
CA LEU A 12 -8.48 -20.33 36.31
C LEU A 12 -8.87 -20.39 34.83
N ALA A 13 -9.87 -21.22 34.48
CA ALA A 13 -10.39 -21.28 33.12
C ALA A 13 -10.95 -19.93 32.64
N GLY A 14 -11.66 -19.21 33.53
CA GLY A 14 -12.16 -17.86 33.24
C GLY A 14 -11.02 -16.87 32.96
N LEU A 15 -9.95 -16.90 33.74
CA LEU A 15 -8.78 -16.03 33.54
C LEU A 15 -8.07 -16.31 32.20
N LEU A 16 -7.94 -17.59 31.82
CA LEU A 16 -7.35 -17.97 30.54
C LEU A 16 -8.17 -17.49 29.34
N ILE A 17 -9.51 -17.56 29.43
CA ILE A 17 -10.41 -17.06 28.37
C ILE A 17 -10.27 -15.54 28.24
N ILE A 18 -10.27 -14.80 29.35
CA ILE A 18 -10.07 -13.34 29.33
C ILE A 18 -8.72 -13.00 28.71
N PHE A 19 -7.67 -13.72 29.09
CA PHE A 19 -6.33 -13.52 28.55
C PHE A 19 -6.29 -13.78 27.03
N MET A 20 -6.90 -14.87 26.54
CA MET A 20 -7.03 -15.13 25.10
C MET A 20 -7.79 -14.03 24.36
N ILE A 21 -8.90 -13.55 24.92
CA ILE A 21 -9.70 -12.46 24.33
C ILE A 21 -8.86 -11.18 24.23
N THR A 22 -8.05 -10.87 25.25
CA THR A 22 -7.21 -9.67 25.23
C THR A 22 -6.10 -9.72 24.17
N ILE A 23 -5.42 -10.85 24.03
CA ILE A 23 -4.37 -11.03 23.00
C ILE A 23 -4.99 -10.96 21.62
N PHE A 24 -6.05 -11.74 21.37
CA PHE A 24 -6.70 -11.80 20.07
C PHE A 24 -7.34 -10.47 19.66
N GLY A 25 -7.96 -9.77 20.62
CA GLY A 25 -8.52 -8.44 20.39
C GLY A 25 -7.47 -7.39 20.03
N PHE A 26 -6.29 -7.44 20.68
CA PHE A 26 -5.18 -6.55 20.38
C PHE A 26 -4.62 -6.78 18.96
N ASP A 27 -4.41 -8.04 18.58
CA ASP A 27 -3.93 -8.41 17.24
C ASP A 27 -4.91 -7.97 16.14
N LEU A 28 -6.21 -8.18 16.36
CA LEU A 28 -7.25 -7.75 15.42
C LEU A 28 -7.25 -6.23 15.24
N ALA A 29 -7.17 -5.45 16.32
CA ALA A 29 -7.16 -3.99 16.26
C ALA A 29 -5.93 -3.47 15.50
N LYS A 30 -4.75 -4.05 15.74
CA LYS A 30 -3.51 -3.69 15.04
C LYS A 30 -3.59 -4.03 13.54
N ASN A 31 -4.13 -5.20 13.20
CA ASN A 31 -4.33 -5.60 11.81
C ASN A 31 -5.28 -4.64 11.09
N LEU A 32 -6.45 -4.33 11.66
CA LEU A 32 -7.41 -3.40 11.07
C LEU A 32 -6.81 -2.02 10.79
N LYS A 33 -6.05 -1.47 11.74
CA LYS A 33 -5.35 -0.18 11.56
C LYS A 33 -4.31 -0.23 10.44
N THR A 34 -3.62 -1.36 10.29
CA THR A 34 -2.61 -1.57 9.24
C THR A 34 -3.28 -1.65 7.86
N TYR A 35 -4.37 -2.42 7.75
CA TYR A 35 -5.16 -2.52 6.51
C TYR A 35 -5.76 -1.17 6.12
N SER A 36 -6.32 -0.41 7.06
CA SER A 36 -6.90 0.90 6.75
C SER A 36 -5.84 1.90 6.28
N ALA A 37 -4.68 1.95 6.94
CA ALA A 37 -3.56 2.80 6.53
C ALA A 37 -3.04 2.46 5.12
N LEU A 38 -2.84 1.16 4.82
CA LEU A 38 -2.43 0.70 3.49
C LEU A 38 -3.46 1.10 2.41
N ASN A 39 -4.75 0.95 2.72
CA ASN A 39 -5.81 1.28 1.77
C ASN A 39 -5.89 2.80 1.52
N SER A 40 -5.69 3.61 2.56
CA SER A 40 -5.60 5.06 2.43
C SER A 40 -4.39 5.51 1.61
N GLU A 41 -3.23 4.87 1.77
CA GLU A 41 -2.05 5.17 0.95
C GLU A 41 -2.28 4.82 -0.51
N ARG A 42 -2.84 3.64 -0.80
CA ARG A 42 -3.22 3.24 -2.16
C ARG A 42 -4.21 4.22 -2.79
N ALA A 43 -5.24 4.63 -2.05
CA ALA A 43 -6.20 5.62 -2.53
C ALA A 43 -5.55 6.97 -2.86
N LYS A 44 -4.57 7.41 -2.05
CA LYS A 44 -3.81 8.64 -2.30
C LYS A 44 -2.97 8.53 -3.58
N ILE A 45 -2.28 7.41 -3.79
CA ILE A 45 -1.50 7.16 -5.02
C ILE A 45 -2.43 7.16 -6.24
N GLN A 46 -3.58 6.50 -6.17
CA GLN A 46 -4.57 6.49 -7.25
C GLN A 46 -5.09 7.91 -7.57
N SER A 47 -5.32 8.74 -6.56
CA SER A 47 -5.69 10.15 -6.79
C SER A 47 -4.58 10.91 -7.51
N GLN A 48 -3.31 10.69 -7.14
CA GLN A 48 -2.16 11.32 -7.82
C GLN A 48 -2.05 10.87 -9.27
N ILE A 49 -2.28 9.57 -9.54
CA ILE A 49 -2.31 9.03 -10.91
C ILE A 49 -3.36 9.77 -11.75
N LYS A 50 -4.59 9.93 -11.25
CA LYS A 50 -5.65 10.67 -11.96
C LYS A 50 -5.24 12.11 -12.27
N THR A 51 -4.63 12.80 -11.31
CA THR A 51 -4.11 14.16 -11.53
C THR A 51 -3.07 14.18 -12.64
N TRP A 52 -2.07 13.31 -12.59
CA TRP A 52 -1.02 13.27 -13.61
C TRP A 52 -1.52 12.80 -14.99
N GLN A 53 -2.50 11.91 -15.04
CA GLN A 53 -3.19 11.55 -16.29
C GLN A 53 -3.83 12.78 -16.93
N SER A 54 -4.57 13.57 -16.16
CA SER A 54 -5.20 14.80 -16.68
C SER A 54 -4.17 15.83 -17.19
N ILE A 55 -2.99 15.91 -16.58
CA ILE A 55 -1.90 16.79 -17.00
C ILE A 55 -1.27 16.29 -18.30
N THR A 56 -0.91 15.01 -18.36
CA THR A 56 -0.30 14.41 -19.56
C THR A 56 -1.27 14.30 -20.74
N GLU A 57 -2.58 14.30 -20.47
CA GLU A 57 -3.60 14.45 -21.51
C GLU A 57 -3.58 15.83 -22.17
N LYS A 58 -3.40 16.89 -21.38
CA LYS A 58 -3.31 18.27 -21.89
C LYS A 58 -1.94 18.58 -22.48
N PHE A 59 -0.88 18.03 -21.88
CA PHE A 59 0.52 18.32 -22.21
C PHE A 59 1.24 17.04 -22.64
N LYS A 60 0.99 16.60 -23.87
CA LYS A 60 1.52 15.33 -24.40
C LYS A 60 3.05 15.27 -24.49
N GLY A 61 3.74 16.41 -24.47
CA GLY A 61 5.21 16.51 -24.49
C GLY A 61 5.85 16.57 -23.10
N TYR A 62 5.08 16.45 -22.01
CA TYR A 62 5.62 16.62 -20.67
C TYR A 62 6.20 15.31 -20.11
N LYS A 63 7.49 15.08 -20.37
CA LYS A 63 8.22 13.86 -19.96
C LYS A 63 8.15 13.58 -18.46
N ASP A 64 8.23 14.62 -17.62
CA ASP A 64 8.19 14.44 -16.17
C ASP A 64 6.83 13.91 -15.71
N GLY A 65 5.73 14.36 -16.34
CA GLY A 65 4.41 13.84 -16.05
C GLY A 65 4.28 12.34 -16.32
N TYR A 66 4.88 11.85 -17.41
CA TYR A 66 4.92 10.41 -17.68
C TYR A 66 5.84 9.65 -16.72
N LEU A 67 6.99 10.23 -16.33
CA LEU A 67 7.83 9.62 -15.31
C LEU A 67 7.09 9.51 -13.96
N GLN A 68 6.36 10.55 -13.55
CA GLN A 68 5.56 10.50 -12.33
C GLN A 68 4.50 9.40 -12.37
N LEU A 69 3.81 9.24 -13.49
CA LEU A 69 2.88 8.12 -13.68
C LEU A 69 3.59 6.76 -13.57
N ALA A 70 4.75 6.61 -14.21
CA ALA A 70 5.52 5.38 -14.14
C ALA A 70 5.94 5.04 -12.69
N VAL A 71 6.42 6.02 -11.93
CA VAL A 71 6.81 5.85 -10.53
C VAL A 71 5.61 5.48 -9.65
N LEU A 72 4.45 6.11 -9.85
CA LEU A 72 3.25 5.83 -9.06
C LEU A 72 2.70 4.44 -9.34
N GLU A 73 2.65 4.01 -10.60
CA GLU A 73 2.24 2.65 -10.97
C GLU A 73 3.23 1.60 -10.44
N TYR A 74 4.53 1.88 -10.49
CA TYR A 74 5.55 1.02 -9.88
C TYR A 74 5.30 0.83 -8.37
N ARG A 75 4.97 1.91 -7.65
CA ARG A 75 4.64 1.86 -6.21
C ARG A 75 3.38 1.07 -5.90
N LEU A 76 2.44 1.00 -6.84
CA LEU A 76 1.25 0.14 -6.71
C LEU A 76 1.52 -1.33 -7.02
N GLY A 77 2.69 -1.65 -7.60
CA GLY A 77 3.01 -2.98 -8.13
C GLY A 77 2.47 -3.22 -9.54
N GLU A 78 1.96 -2.19 -10.21
CA GLU A 78 1.40 -2.25 -11.56
C GLU A 78 2.50 -2.09 -12.62
N PHE A 79 3.42 -3.07 -12.67
CA PHE A 79 4.66 -2.95 -13.42
C PHE A 79 4.46 -2.74 -14.93
N GLU A 80 3.45 -3.36 -15.54
CA GLU A 80 3.16 -3.18 -16.98
C GLU A 80 2.68 -1.77 -17.32
N LYS A 81 1.86 -1.17 -16.46
CA LYS A 81 1.48 0.25 -16.61
C LYS A 81 2.67 1.17 -16.39
N SER A 82 3.50 0.83 -15.41
CA SER A 82 4.75 1.56 -15.14
C SER A 82 5.65 1.57 -16.37
N LYS A 83 5.90 0.40 -17.00
CA LYS A 83 6.65 0.27 -18.27
C LYS A 83 6.04 1.12 -19.37
N THR A 84 4.71 1.05 -19.55
CA THR A 84 4.00 1.83 -20.59
C THR A 84 4.22 3.34 -20.44
N TYR A 85 4.13 3.89 -19.22
CA TYR A 85 4.37 5.32 -19.00
C TYR A 85 5.85 5.67 -19.08
N LEU A 86 6.72 4.77 -18.64
CA LEU A 86 8.15 4.96 -18.72
C LEU A 86 8.65 5.07 -20.17
N ASP A 87 8.12 4.23 -21.05
CA ASP A 87 8.44 4.26 -22.48
C ASP A 87 8.04 5.60 -23.11
N LYS A 88 6.93 6.21 -22.68
CA LYS A 88 6.53 7.57 -23.11
C LYS A 88 7.52 8.63 -22.63
N ALA A 89 7.99 8.54 -21.38
CA ALA A 89 8.97 9.47 -20.85
C ALA A 89 10.30 9.37 -21.62
N LEU A 90 10.78 8.15 -21.88
CA LEU A 90 12.01 7.88 -22.62
C LEU A 90 11.88 8.16 -24.13
N TYR A 91 10.69 8.07 -24.70
CA TYR A 91 10.44 8.49 -26.07
C TYR A 91 10.65 10.01 -26.24
N LEU A 92 10.23 10.79 -25.24
CA LEU A 92 10.38 12.25 -25.25
C LEU A 92 11.80 12.69 -24.89
N ASP A 93 12.47 11.95 -24.02
CA ASP A 93 13.88 12.15 -23.68
C ASP A 93 14.58 10.81 -23.44
N PRO A 94 15.27 10.27 -24.45
CA PRO A 94 15.98 8.99 -24.34
C PRO A 94 17.11 9.00 -23.31
N THR A 95 17.57 10.18 -22.89
CA THR A 95 18.66 10.35 -21.93
C THR A 95 18.19 10.71 -20.53
N TYR A 96 16.88 10.64 -20.27
CA TYR A 96 16.28 11.01 -18.99
C TYR A 96 16.77 10.07 -17.88
N LYS A 97 17.70 10.57 -17.06
CA LYS A 97 18.45 9.76 -16.08
C LYS A 97 17.53 9.01 -15.12
N GLU A 98 16.54 9.70 -14.56
CA GLU A 98 15.59 9.17 -13.60
C GLU A 98 14.71 8.08 -14.22
N ALA A 99 14.33 8.25 -15.48
CA ALA A 99 13.59 7.24 -16.24
C ALA A 99 14.46 6.00 -16.50
N LEU A 100 15.73 6.18 -16.89
CA LEU A 100 16.66 5.07 -17.09
C LEU A 100 16.95 4.31 -15.78
N GLU A 101 16.98 5.00 -14.64
CA GLU A 101 17.08 4.36 -13.33
C GLU A 101 15.85 3.52 -13.00
N LEU A 102 14.65 4.04 -13.24
CA LEU A 102 13.42 3.26 -13.08
C LEU A 102 13.37 2.06 -14.02
N GLN A 103 13.85 2.23 -15.26
CA GLN A 103 13.94 1.15 -16.25
C GLN A 103 14.80 -0.01 -15.73
N LYS A 104 15.96 0.30 -15.12
CA LYS A 104 16.82 -0.72 -14.50
C LYS A 104 16.11 -1.48 -13.39
N LYS A 105 15.31 -0.81 -12.55
CA LYS A 105 14.53 -1.45 -11.48
C LYS A 105 13.45 -2.37 -12.04
N LEU A 106 12.76 -1.95 -13.09
CA LEU A 106 11.70 -2.70 -13.75
C LEU A 106 12.20 -3.94 -14.52
N LYS A 107 13.48 -4.01 -14.90
CA LYS A 107 14.04 -5.22 -15.55
C LYS A 107 13.97 -6.47 -14.67
N ASN A 108 13.76 -6.30 -13.37
CA ASN A 108 13.66 -7.40 -12.41
C ASN A 108 12.22 -7.91 -12.21
N TYR A 109 11.24 -7.37 -12.95
CA TYR A 109 9.81 -7.68 -12.85
C TYR A 109 9.18 -7.88 -14.23
#